data_AF-A0A956MXA5-F1
#
_entry.id   AF-A0A956MXA5-F1
#
_cell.length_a   1.000
_cell.length_b   1.000
_cell.length_c   1.000
_cell.angle_alpha   90.00
_cell.angle_beta   90.00
_cell.angle_gamma   90.00
#
_symmetry.space_group_name_H-M   'P 1'
#
loop_
_entity.id
_entity.type
_entity.pdbx_description
1 polymer ?
#
loop_
_entity_poly.entity_id
_entity_poly.type
_entity_poly.pdbx_seq_one_letter_code
_entity_poly.pdbx_strand_id
1 'polypeptide(L)'
;LADISLNHISNKNIGYIDYPMNIPVKELSPREAFYNEKKSVKIYDSIGKICGEYIIPYPPGICLVSPGEIITKEVIDYILVCHQKGMSISGMKDPSLGYIQIIENSYNG
;
A
#
# COMPACT_ATOMS: atom_id res chain seq x y z
N LEU A 1 36.61 -1.60 0.89
CA LEU A 1 35.32 -0.88 0.85
C LEU A 1 34.24 -1.95 1.00
N ALA A 2 33.98 -2.36 2.23
CA ALA A 2 32.97 -3.38 2.55
C ALA A 2 31.67 -2.63 2.84
N ASP A 3 30.67 -2.88 2.01
CA ASP A 3 29.43 -2.11 1.96
C ASP A 3 28.68 -2.06 3.27
N ILE A 4 28.15 -0.87 3.54
CA ILE A 4 27.40 -0.38 4.70
C ILE A 4 26.02 -1.08 4.88
N SER A 5 25.80 -2.21 4.22
CA SER A 5 24.51 -2.91 4.08
C SER A 5 24.01 -3.62 5.36
N LEU A 6 24.89 -3.90 6.33
CA LEU A 6 24.54 -4.76 7.48
C LEU A 6 23.94 -4.04 8.70
N ASN A 7 23.86 -2.71 8.71
CA ASN A 7 23.50 -1.94 9.91
C ASN A 7 22.01 -1.53 10.04
N HIS A 8 21.13 -1.93 9.12
CA HIS A 8 19.70 -1.52 9.18
C HIS A 8 18.69 -2.66 9.37
N ILE A 9 19.14 -3.90 9.59
CA ILE A 9 18.24 -4.96 10.04
C ILE A 9 18.26 -4.96 11.57
N SER A 10 17.66 -3.92 12.17
CA SER A 10 17.33 -3.95 13.59
C SER A 10 16.42 -5.17 13.80
N ASN A 11 16.84 -6.11 14.65
CA ASN A 11 16.03 -7.19 15.22
C ASN A 11 14.83 -6.59 16.00
N LYS A 12 13.87 -5.99 15.28
CA LYS A 12 12.56 -5.69 15.84
C LYS A 12 11.88 -7.04 15.96
N ASN A 13 11.45 -7.40 17.17
CA ASN A 13 10.52 -8.49 17.39
C ASN A 13 9.19 -8.11 16.73
N ILE A 14 9.11 -8.24 15.41
CA ILE A 14 7.90 -8.08 14.64
C ILE A 14 7.09 -9.35 14.93
N GLY A 15 6.38 -9.38 16.07
CA GLY A 15 5.46 -10.47 16.38
C GLY A 15 4.51 -10.70 15.21
N TYR A 16 4.08 -11.95 14.99
CA TYR A 16 3.26 -12.36 13.85
C TYR A 16 2.11 -11.37 13.59
N ILE A 17 2.04 -10.84 12.37
CA ILE A 17 0.91 -10.06 11.87
C ILE A 17 0.28 -10.94 10.81
N ASP A 18 -1.00 -11.24 10.95
CA ASP A 18 -1.72 -12.02 9.96
C ASP A 18 -1.75 -11.24 8.64
N TYR A 19 -1.12 -11.81 7.61
CA TYR A 19 -1.20 -11.25 6.27
C TYR A 19 -2.65 -11.37 5.77
N PRO A 20 -3.22 -10.33 5.16
CA PRO A 20 -4.57 -10.40 4.64
C PRO A 20 -4.66 -11.48 3.56
N MET A 21 -5.52 -12.48 3.80
CA MET A 21 -5.65 -13.65 2.93
C MET A 21 -6.48 -13.38 1.66
N ASN A 22 -7.20 -12.26 1.62
CA ASN A 22 -8.03 -11.87 0.49
C ASN A 22 -7.20 -11.13 -0.55
N ILE A 23 -7.25 -11.61 -1.78
CA ILE A 23 -6.65 -10.91 -2.93
C ILE A 23 -7.54 -9.70 -3.26
N PRO A 24 -6.98 -8.48 -3.34
CA PRO A 24 -7.74 -7.29 -3.73
C PRO A 24 -8.45 -7.47 -5.08
N VAL A 25 -9.66 -6.91 -5.19
CA VAL A 25 -10.42 -6.95 -6.45
C VAL A 25 -9.81 -5.97 -7.44
N LYS A 26 -9.54 -6.43 -8.66
CA LYS A 26 -9.03 -5.59 -9.75
C LYS A 26 -10.17 -4.95 -10.53
N GLU A 27 -10.29 -3.63 -10.45
CA GLU A 27 -11.24 -2.82 -11.23
C GLU A 27 -10.64 -2.32 -12.55
N LEU A 28 -9.36 -1.92 -12.52
CA LEU A 28 -8.64 -1.42 -13.69
C LEU A 28 -7.42 -2.29 -13.97
N SER A 29 -7.05 -2.41 -15.24
CA SER A 29 -5.71 -2.90 -15.59
C SER A 29 -4.63 -1.93 -15.09
N PRO A 30 -3.41 -2.41 -14.84
CA PRO A 30 -2.29 -1.52 -14.49
C PRO A 30 -2.07 -0.39 -15.49
N ARG A 31 -2.35 -0.64 -16.78
CA ARG A 31 -2.25 0.38 -17.84
C ARG A 31 -3.31 1.47 -17.65
N GLU A 32 -4.56 1.10 -17.45
CA GLU A 32 -5.64 2.07 -17.20
C GLU A 32 -5.35 2.86 -15.93
N ALA A 33 -4.97 2.18 -14.84
CA ALA A 33 -4.64 2.83 -13.58
C ALA A 33 -3.46 3.82 -13.71
N PHE A 34 -2.49 3.50 -14.55
CA PHE A 34 -1.35 4.38 -14.81
C PHE A 34 -1.78 5.70 -15.46
N TYR A 35 -2.63 5.66 -16.49
CA TYR A 35 -3.06 6.84 -17.25
C TYR A 35 -4.18 7.65 -16.61
N ASN A 36 -4.88 7.11 -15.61
CA ASN A 36 -5.91 7.84 -14.89
C ASN A 36 -5.33 8.91 -13.94
N GLU A 37 -6.08 9.99 -13.78
CA GLU A 37 -5.79 11.02 -12.78
C GLU A 37 -5.90 10.44 -11.36
N LYS A 38 -5.00 10.92 -10.49
CA LYS A 38 -4.86 10.43 -9.12
C LYS A 38 -5.12 11.56 -8.15
N LYS A 39 -5.79 11.23 -7.05
CA LYS A 39 -6.15 12.18 -5.99
C LYS A 39 -5.66 11.68 -4.64
N SER A 40 -5.04 12.56 -3.86
CA SER A 40 -4.73 12.28 -2.46
C SER A 40 -6.00 12.33 -1.62
N VAL A 41 -6.27 11.29 -0.87
CA VAL A 41 -7.30 11.28 0.19
C VAL A 41 -6.68 10.80 1.49
N LYS A 42 -7.31 11.10 2.64
CA LYS A 42 -6.87 10.54 3.92
C LYS A 42 -6.94 9.02 3.84
N ILE A 43 -6.04 8.34 4.54
CA ILE A 43 -5.89 6.89 4.43
C ILE A 43 -7.20 6.12 4.67
N TYR A 44 -7.99 6.49 5.68
CA TYR A 44 -9.28 5.84 5.95
C TYR A 44 -10.38 6.20 4.95
N ASP A 45 -10.28 7.37 4.30
CA ASP A 45 -11.23 7.78 3.25
C ASP A 45 -10.99 7.05 1.92
N SER A 46 -9.96 6.20 1.85
CA SER A 46 -9.62 5.42 0.65
C SER A 46 -10.30 4.05 0.57
N ILE A 47 -10.87 3.58 1.67
CA ILE A 47 -11.52 2.26 1.74
C ILE A 47 -12.66 2.21 0.71
N GLY A 48 -12.67 1.14 -0.09
CA GLY A 48 -13.63 0.91 -1.17
C GLY A 48 -13.33 1.68 -2.47
N LYS A 49 -12.19 2.40 -2.55
CA LYS A 49 -11.80 3.14 -3.76
C LYS A 49 -10.70 2.42 -4.53
N ILE A 50 -10.57 2.78 -5.80
CA ILE A 50 -9.52 2.25 -6.68
C ILE A 50 -8.18 2.85 -6.28
N CYS A 51 -7.21 1.98 -5.97
CA CYS A 51 -5.86 2.37 -5.60
C CYS A 51 -5.15 3.04 -6.77
N GLY A 52 -4.48 4.16 -6.51
CA GLY A 52 -3.68 4.89 -7.49
C GLY A 52 -2.18 4.66 -7.37
N GLU A 53 -1.72 3.89 -6.39
CA GLU A 53 -0.30 3.64 -6.11
C GLU A 53 -0.05 2.22 -5.63
N TYR A 54 1.22 1.83 -5.50
CA TYR A 54 1.56 0.51 -4.98
C TYR A 54 1.63 0.55 -3.45
N ILE A 55 1.21 -0.54 -2.80
CA ILE A 55 1.35 -0.73 -1.35
C ILE A 55 2.17 -2.00 -1.12
N ILE A 56 3.41 -1.83 -0.65
CA ILE A 56 4.38 -2.94 -0.53
C ILE A 56 5.02 -2.92 0.87
N PRO A 57 4.45 -3.63 1.85
CA PRO A 57 5.01 -3.74 3.20
C PRO A 57 6.29 -4.58 3.22
N TYR A 58 7.31 -4.12 3.94
CA TYR A 58 8.61 -4.81 4.06
C TYR A 58 9.09 -4.91 5.51
N PRO A 59 9.56 -6.10 5.95
CA PRO A 59 9.51 -7.39 5.24
C PRO A 59 8.07 -7.95 5.14
N PRO A 60 7.69 -8.79 4.14
CA PRO A 60 8.54 -9.50 3.18
C PRO A 60 8.83 -8.75 1.87
N GLY A 61 8.13 -7.66 1.54
CA GLY A 61 8.32 -6.91 0.29
C GLY A 61 7.48 -7.40 -0.89
N ILE A 62 6.38 -8.12 -0.62
CA ILE A 62 5.42 -8.56 -1.65
C ILE A 62 4.37 -7.46 -1.84
N CYS A 63 3.92 -7.28 -3.09
CA CYS A 63 2.86 -6.33 -3.40
C CYS A 63 1.56 -6.73 -2.69
N LEU A 64 1.07 -5.86 -1.83
CA LEU A 64 -0.20 -6.05 -1.13
C LEU A 64 -1.37 -5.50 -1.94
N VAL A 65 -1.18 -4.33 -2.56
CA VAL A 65 -2.15 -3.70 -3.47
C VAL A 65 -1.40 -3.03 -4.62
N SER A 66 -1.90 -3.26 -5.83
CA SER A 66 -1.44 -2.63 -7.07
C SER A 66 -2.40 -1.51 -7.51
N PRO A 67 -1.91 -0.49 -8.27
CA PRO A 67 -2.80 0.48 -8.89
C PRO A 67 -3.87 -0.20 -9.75
N GLY A 68 -5.12 0.23 -9.59
CA GLY A 68 -6.28 -0.38 -10.25
C GLY A 68 -7.04 -1.42 -9.41
N GLU A 69 -6.52 -1.80 -8.25
CA GLU A 69 -7.19 -2.68 -7.30
C GLU A 69 -7.96 -1.88 -6.23
N ILE A 70 -9.00 -2.48 -5.65
CA ILE A 70 -9.78 -1.87 -4.56
C ILE A 70 -9.01 -1.94 -3.25
N ILE A 71 -8.89 -0.78 -2.59
CA ILE A 71 -8.34 -0.68 -1.24
C ILE A 71 -9.40 -1.17 -0.25
N THR A 72 -9.13 -2.26 0.47
CA THR A 72 -10.04 -2.78 1.50
C THR A 72 -9.69 -2.27 2.89
N LYS A 73 -10.61 -2.42 3.84
CA LYS A 73 -10.35 -2.07 5.25
C LYS A 73 -9.23 -2.90 5.83
N GLU A 74 -9.17 -4.19 5.51
CA GLU A 74 -8.15 -5.13 5.97
C GLU A 74 -6.75 -4.71 5.52
N VAL A 75 -6.61 -4.23 4.28
CA VAL A 75 -5.34 -3.66 3.78
C VAL A 75 -4.92 -2.46 4.62
N ILE A 76 -5.83 -1.50 4.84
CA ILE A 76 -5.53 -0.28 5.60
C ILE A 76 -5.13 -0.61 7.05
N ASP A 77 -5.91 -1.45 7.71
CA ASP A 77 -5.62 -1.87 9.08
C ASP A 77 -4.27 -2.59 9.15
N TYR A 78 -3.98 -3.48 8.20
CA TYR A 78 -2.71 -4.21 8.14
C TYR A 78 -1.50 -3.27 7.98
N ILE A 79 -1.52 -2.33 7.02
CA ILE A 79 -0.37 -1.46 6.78
C ILE A 79 -0.14 -0.46 7.92
N LEU A 80 -1.21 -0.03 8.60
CA LEU A 80 -1.09 0.81 9.80
C LEU A 80 -0.43 0.04 10.94
N VAL A 81 -0.82 -1.23 11.16
CA VAL A 81 -0.17 -2.10 12.15
C VAL A 81 1.29 -2.35 11.77
N CYS A 82 1.60 -2.62 10.50
CA CYS A 82 2.96 -2.77 10.00
C CYS A 82 3.81 -1.52 10.31
N HIS A 83 3.28 -0.33 10.00
CA HIS A 83 3.96 0.94 10.26
C HIS A 83 4.19 1.18 11.75
N GLN A 84 3.20 0.90 12.60
CA GLN A 84 3.34 0.99 14.07
C GLN A 84 4.40 0.02 14.61
N LYS A 85 4.53 -1.18 14.03
CA LYS A 85 5.63 -2.12 14.35
C LYS A 85 6.96 -1.73 13.71
N GLY A 86 7.00 -0.62 12.99
CA GLY A 86 8.20 -0.04 12.41
C GLY A 86 8.70 -0.76 11.16
N MET A 87 7.79 -1.40 10.43
CA MET A 87 8.00 -1.91 9.07
C MET A 87 7.93 -0.75 8.08
N SER A 88 8.64 -0.86 6.95
CA SER A 88 8.57 0.13 5.88
C SER A 88 7.48 -0.22 4.89
N ILE A 89 6.75 0.77 4.38
CA ILE A 89 5.77 0.60 3.30
C ILE A 89 6.28 1.32 2.06
N SER A 90 6.62 0.55 1.02
CA SER A 90 7.13 1.07 -0.26
C SER A 90 6.00 1.24 -1.27
N GLY A 91 6.23 2.12 -2.26
CA GLY A 91 5.31 2.36 -3.38
C GLY A 91 4.29 3.48 -3.14
N MET A 92 4.13 3.92 -1.90
CA MET A 92 3.23 5.01 -1.52
C MET A 92 3.93 6.37 -1.65
N LYS A 93 3.18 7.38 -2.10
CA LYS A 93 3.63 8.77 -2.21
C LYS A 93 3.85 9.43 -0.84
N ASP A 94 3.02 9.09 0.14
CA ASP A 94 3.14 9.56 1.52
C ASP A 94 3.64 8.43 2.43
N PRO A 95 4.94 8.42 2.81
CA PRO A 95 5.52 7.39 3.67
C PRO A 95 5.04 7.48 5.12
N SER A 96 4.37 8.57 5.53
CA SER A 96 3.80 8.73 6.87
C SER A 96 2.42 8.08 7.03
N LEU A 97 1.86 7.54 5.94
CA LEU A 97 0.52 6.94 5.90
C LEU A 97 -0.63 7.89 6.30
N GLY A 98 -0.46 9.20 6.15
CA GLY A 98 -1.55 10.16 6.34
C GLY A 98 -2.51 10.17 5.16
N TYR A 99 -1.95 10.06 3.95
CA TYR A 99 -2.68 10.10 2.68
C TYR A 99 -2.32 8.94 1.78
N ILE A 100 -3.22 8.64 0.85
CA ILE A 100 -3.05 7.62 -0.19
C ILE A 100 -3.60 8.14 -1.51
N GLN A 101 -2.95 7.79 -2.62
CA GLN A 101 -3.47 8.09 -3.95
C GLN A 101 -4.60 7.13 -4.31
N ILE A 102 -5.72 7.69 -4.73
CA ILE A 102 -6.83 6.96 -5.35
C ILE A 102 -7.02 7.40 -6.79
N ILE A 103 -7.71 6.59 -7.58
CA ILE A 103 -8.25 6.97 -8.88
C ILE A 103 -9.72 7.34 -8.69
N GLU A 104 -10.07 8.57 -9.06
CA GLU A 104 -11.46 9.03 -9.02
C GLU A 104 -12.15 8.50 -10.28
N ASN A 105 -13.07 7.55 -10.12
CA ASN A 105 -13.74 6.94 -11.26
C ASN A 105 -14.55 8.02 -12.01
N SER A 106 -14.06 8.44 -13.16
CA SER A 106 -14.85 9.17 -14.15
C SER A 106 -15.48 8.16 -15.10
N TYR A 107 -16.42 7.34 -14.61
CA TYR A 107 -17.23 6.52 -15.54
C TYR A 107 -18.31 7.40 -16.16
N ASN A 108 -17.95 8.05 -17.27
CA ASN A 108 -18.90 8.38 -18.33
C ASN A 108 -19.00 7.14 -19.22
N GLY A 109 -19.92 6.23 -18.86
CA GLY A 109 -20.53 5.33 -19.84
C GLY A 109 -21.60 6.08 -20.60
#